data_AF-A0A660UPZ6-F1
#
_entry.id   AF-A0A660UPZ6-F1
#
_cell.length_a   1.000
_cell.length_b   1.000
_cell.length_c   1.000
_cell.angle_alpha   90.00
_cell.angle_beta   90.00
_cell.angle_gamma   90.00
#
_symmetry.space_group_name_H-M   'P 1'
#
loop_
_entity.id
_entity.type
_entity.pdbx_description
1 polymer ?
#
loop_
_entity_poly.entity_id
_entity_poly.type
_entity_poly.pdbx_seq_one_letter_code
_entity_poly.pdbx_strand_id
1 'polypeptide(L)'
;MAKAQLATGAKQEALAQLQTVIKRQLKQSQIDTAANPENLNYIGWGPRALGQSIEAPGQPLSLKSIDEGAGTLLIEWRRPVRGSGGMVRTYIIERRQLATDGTSDWRQAAISLETTASLKGQPTGAQLEYRVKAINKGGDSVPSNTVAVVL
;
A
#
# COMPACT_ATOMS: atom_id res chain seq x y z
N MET A 1 26.94 6.52 51.37
CA MET A 1 27.06 5.66 50.15
C MET A 1 26.25 4.36 50.27
N ALA A 2 26.31 3.61 51.38
CA ALA A 2 25.69 2.28 51.51
C ALA A 2 24.14 2.22 51.38
N LYS A 3 23.39 3.21 51.88
CA LYS A 3 21.91 3.19 51.85
C LYS A 3 21.32 3.30 50.44
N ALA A 4 21.98 4.00 49.52
CA ALA A 4 21.52 4.17 48.14
C ALA A 4 21.69 2.90 47.29
N GLN A 5 22.77 2.14 47.54
CA GLN A 5 23.02 0.86 46.86
C GLN A 5 22.03 -0.22 47.33
N LEU A 6 21.71 -0.26 48.64
CA LEU A 6 20.70 -1.16 49.20
C LEU A 6 19.29 -0.88 48.67
N ALA A 7 18.90 0.39 48.55
CA ALA A 7 17.61 0.77 47.96
C ALA A 7 17.52 0.42 46.46
N THR A 8 18.66 0.48 45.73
CA THR A 8 18.73 0.08 44.32
C THR A 8 18.64 -1.43 44.16
N GLY A 9 19.31 -2.21 45.02
CA GLY A 9 19.22 -3.67 45.04
C GLY A 9 17.80 -4.16 45.34
N ALA A 10 17.15 -3.60 46.38
CA ALA A 10 15.77 -3.95 46.73
C ALA A 10 14.77 -3.67 45.58
N LYS A 11 14.97 -2.57 44.83
CA LYS A 11 14.14 -2.25 43.66
C LYS A 11 14.35 -3.25 42.51
N GLN A 12 15.57 -3.72 42.31
CA GLN A 12 15.88 -4.72 41.27
C GLN A 12 15.31 -6.09 41.63
N GLU A 13 15.37 -6.48 42.90
CA GLU A 13 14.74 -7.72 43.39
C GLU A 13 13.21 -7.67 43.24
N ALA A 14 12.58 -6.56 43.63
CA ALA A 14 11.13 -6.36 43.45
C ALA A 14 10.73 -6.42 41.97
N LEU A 15 11.54 -5.83 41.08
CA LEU A 15 11.31 -5.91 39.63
C LEU A 15 11.41 -7.35 39.12
N ALA A 16 12.42 -8.10 39.55
CA ALA A 16 12.59 -9.50 39.16
C ALA A 16 11.44 -10.39 39.65
N GLN A 17 10.96 -10.14 40.87
CA GLN A 17 9.79 -10.82 41.43
C GLN A 17 8.52 -10.49 40.62
N LEU A 18 8.30 -9.20 40.31
CA LEU A 18 7.17 -8.78 39.51
C LEU A 18 7.19 -9.41 38.11
N GLN A 19 8.35 -9.42 37.44
CA GLN A 19 8.52 -10.08 36.15
C GLN A 19 8.22 -11.58 36.24
N THR A 20 8.62 -12.24 37.32
CA THR A 20 8.34 -13.67 37.55
C THR A 20 6.85 -13.92 37.72
N VAL A 21 6.16 -13.08 38.52
CA VAL A 21 4.72 -13.17 38.73
C VAL A 21 3.97 -12.95 37.42
N ILE A 22 4.33 -11.91 36.66
CA ILE A 22 3.69 -11.61 35.36
C ILE A 22 3.87 -12.76 34.38
N LYS A 23 5.08 -13.33 34.25
CA LYS A 23 5.34 -14.47 33.37
C LYS A 23 4.51 -15.70 33.78
N ARG A 24 4.39 -15.96 35.08
CA ARG A 24 3.58 -17.06 35.61
C ARG A 24 2.10 -16.85 35.33
N GLN A 25 1.59 -15.65 35.57
CA GLN A 25 0.18 -15.30 35.29
C GLN A 25 -0.15 -15.38 33.80
N LEU A 26 0.75 -14.92 32.93
CA LEU A 26 0.55 -15.01 31.49
C LEU A 26 0.51 -16.48 31.02
N LYS A 27 1.40 -17.33 31.56
CA LYS A 27 1.43 -18.76 31.26
C LYS A 27 0.17 -19.48 31.79
N GLN A 28 -0.26 -19.16 33.01
CA GLN A 28 -1.49 -19.72 33.58
C GLN A 28 -2.72 -19.30 32.77
N SER A 29 -2.81 -18.03 32.39
CA SER A 29 -3.90 -17.52 31.53
C SER A 29 -3.95 -18.23 30.18
N GLN A 30 -2.82 -18.53 29.54
CA GLN A 30 -2.77 -19.32 28.30
C GLN A 30 -3.27 -20.76 28.50
N ILE A 31 -2.96 -21.39 29.63
CA ILE A 31 -3.39 -22.75 29.97
C ILE A 31 -4.90 -22.79 30.28
N ASP A 32 -5.38 -21.86 31.09
CA ASP A 32 -6.81 -21.74 31.43
C ASP A 32 -7.65 -21.47 30.17
N THR A 33 -7.10 -20.67 29.27
CA THR A 33 -7.67 -20.38 27.95
C THR A 33 -7.70 -21.61 27.03
N ALA A 34 -6.68 -22.47 27.09
CA ALA A 34 -6.63 -23.69 26.29
C ALA A 34 -7.65 -24.76 26.73
N ALA A 35 -8.05 -24.75 28.01
CA ALA A 35 -9.01 -25.71 28.57
C ALA A 35 -10.48 -25.36 28.27
N ASN A 36 -10.80 -24.10 27.97
CA ASN A 36 -12.17 -23.68 27.65
C ASN A 36 -12.20 -22.61 26.53
N PRO A 37 -12.08 -23.02 25.25
CA PRO A 37 -12.00 -22.12 24.11
C PRO A 37 -13.30 -21.35 23.82
N GLU A 38 -14.46 -21.81 24.30
CA GLU A 38 -15.73 -21.09 24.09
C GLU A 38 -15.83 -19.80 24.91
N ASN A 39 -15.25 -19.79 26.12
CA ASN A 39 -15.23 -18.59 26.97
C ASN A 39 -14.50 -17.41 26.32
N LEU A 40 -13.53 -17.67 25.45
CA LEU A 40 -12.84 -16.63 24.69
C LEU A 40 -13.75 -15.97 23.66
N ASN A 41 -14.59 -16.76 22.98
CA ASN A 41 -15.52 -16.24 21.99
C ASN A 41 -16.50 -15.25 22.62
N TYR A 42 -16.96 -15.50 23.85
CA TYR A 42 -17.87 -14.60 24.58
C TYR A 42 -17.28 -13.22 24.90
N ILE A 43 -15.94 -13.09 24.98
CA ILE A 43 -15.25 -11.82 25.21
C ILE A 43 -14.61 -11.26 23.94
N GLY A 44 -14.91 -11.84 22.77
CA GLY A 44 -14.33 -11.43 21.47
C GLY A 44 -12.84 -11.74 21.33
N TRP A 45 -12.31 -12.61 22.19
CA TRP A 45 -10.95 -13.14 22.05
C TRP A 45 -11.00 -14.38 21.17
N GLY A 46 -10.14 -14.42 20.16
CA GLY A 46 -10.08 -15.52 19.23
C GLY A 46 -8.77 -15.47 18.44
N PRO A 47 -8.48 -16.52 17.66
CA PRO A 47 -7.38 -16.47 16.71
C PRO A 47 -7.52 -15.22 15.85
N ARG A 48 -6.41 -14.50 15.63
CA ARG A 48 -6.41 -13.31 14.80
C ARG A 48 -7.06 -13.66 13.47
N ALA A 49 -8.07 -12.90 13.07
CA ALA A 49 -8.72 -13.08 11.78
C ALA A 49 -7.63 -13.22 10.71
N LEU A 50 -7.71 -14.29 9.92
CA LEU A 50 -6.76 -14.50 8.83
C LEU A 50 -6.77 -13.24 7.98
N GLY A 51 -5.58 -12.74 7.64
CA GLY A 51 -5.47 -11.58 6.78
C GLY A 51 -6.24 -11.84 5.49
N GLN A 52 -7.27 -11.05 5.22
CA GLN A 52 -7.96 -11.14 3.94
C GLN A 52 -6.96 -10.81 2.83
N SER A 53 -6.80 -11.73 1.89
CA SER A 53 -6.03 -11.47 0.68
C SER A 53 -6.73 -10.35 -0.08
N ILE A 54 -6.02 -9.25 -0.29
CA ILE A 54 -6.50 -8.14 -1.11
C ILE A 54 -5.93 -8.39 -2.51
N GLU A 55 -6.79 -8.55 -3.50
CA GLU A 55 -6.35 -8.67 -4.90
C GLU A 55 -5.94 -7.31 -5.47
N ALA A 56 -5.14 -7.30 -6.53
CA ALA A 56 -4.82 -6.07 -7.25
C ALA A 56 -6.09 -5.41 -7.85
N PRO A 57 -6.10 -4.10 -8.12
CA PRO A 57 -7.25 -3.46 -8.72
C PRO A 57 -7.46 -3.91 -10.17
N GLY A 58 -8.67 -3.70 -10.68
CA GLY A 58 -8.92 -3.81 -12.11
C GLY A 58 -8.15 -2.76 -12.92
N GLN A 59 -8.15 -2.93 -14.25
CA GLN A 59 -7.54 -2.02 -15.22
C GLN A 59 -8.25 -0.64 -15.21
N PRO A 60 -7.51 0.48 -15.17
CA PRO A 60 -8.10 1.81 -15.41
C PRO A 60 -8.69 1.90 -16.81
N LEU A 61 -9.84 2.56 -16.92
CA LEU A 61 -10.63 2.57 -18.14
C LEU A 61 -10.54 3.93 -18.84
N SER A 62 -10.69 3.94 -20.17
CA SER A 62 -10.92 5.17 -20.95
C SER A 62 -9.86 6.26 -20.73
N LEU A 63 -8.57 5.92 -20.77
CA LEU A 63 -7.50 6.92 -20.76
C LEU A 63 -7.57 7.76 -22.03
N LYS A 64 -7.53 9.09 -21.89
CA LYS A 64 -7.54 10.07 -22.98
C LYS A 64 -6.69 11.30 -22.62
N SER A 65 -6.13 11.96 -23.63
CA SER A 65 -5.62 13.32 -23.50
C SER A 65 -6.79 14.32 -23.51
N ILE A 66 -6.71 15.32 -22.64
CA ILE A 66 -7.70 16.39 -22.52
C ILE A 66 -7.12 17.69 -23.08
N ASP A 67 -5.84 17.95 -22.81
CA ASP A 67 -5.14 19.14 -23.29
C ASP A 67 -3.67 18.81 -23.56
N GLU A 68 -3.15 19.34 -24.66
CA GLU A 68 -1.82 19.08 -25.19
C GLU A 68 -1.16 20.42 -25.50
N GLY A 69 -0.08 20.74 -24.77
CA GLY A 69 0.69 21.96 -24.95
C GLY A 69 2.18 21.67 -25.00
N ALA A 70 2.98 22.69 -25.31
CA ALA A 70 4.43 22.55 -25.44
C ALA A 70 5.06 22.07 -24.12
N GLY A 71 5.36 20.78 -24.05
CA GLY A 71 5.89 20.11 -22.87
C GLY A 71 4.89 19.96 -21.70
N THR A 72 3.60 20.19 -21.94
CA THR A 72 2.52 20.01 -20.96
C THR A 72 1.44 19.09 -21.49
N LEU A 73 0.98 18.15 -20.66
CA LEU A 73 -0.06 17.20 -21.04
C LEU A 73 -1.04 17.02 -19.88
N LEU A 74 -2.33 17.22 -20.14
CA LEU A 74 -3.41 16.87 -19.24
C LEU A 74 -4.06 15.58 -19.73
N ILE A 75 -4.06 14.56 -18.89
CA ILE A 75 -4.72 13.28 -19.17
C ILE A 75 -5.79 12.97 -18.13
N GLU A 76 -6.84 12.29 -18.57
CA GLU A 76 -7.95 11.82 -17.76
C GLU A 76 -8.23 10.35 -18.05
N TRP A 77 -8.60 9.60 -17.02
CA TRP A 77 -9.07 8.22 -17.13
C TRP A 77 -10.28 7.99 -16.21
N ARG A 78 -10.80 6.77 -16.19
CA ARG A 78 -11.85 6.33 -15.29
C ARG A 78 -11.33 5.24 -14.35
N ARG A 79 -11.91 5.22 -13.14
CA ARG A 79 -11.61 4.18 -12.14
C ARG A 79 -11.93 2.79 -12.70
N PRO A 80 -11.19 1.75 -12.29
CA PRO A 80 -11.54 0.39 -12.63
C PRO A 80 -12.92 0.01 -12.06
N VAL A 81 -13.56 -0.97 -12.69
CA VAL A 81 -14.77 -1.58 -12.13
C VAL A 81 -14.46 -2.13 -10.74
N ARG A 82 -15.32 -1.86 -9.76
CA ARG A 82 -15.13 -2.36 -8.39
C ARG A 82 -15.10 -3.90 -8.41
N GLY A 83 -13.94 -4.46 -8.07
CA GLY A 83 -13.75 -5.90 -7.85
C GLY A 83 -13.47 -6.22 -6.38
N SER A 84 -13.06 -7.46 -6.12
CA SER A 84 -12.62 -8.00 -4.81
C SER A 84 -11.39 -7.32 -4.23
N GLY A 85 -10.57 -6.65 -5.06
CA GLY A 85 -9.32 -6.01 -4.65
C GLY A 85 -9.44 -4.77 -3.73
N GLY A 86 -10.64 -4.37 -3.33
CA GLY A 86 -10.80 -3.15 -2.52
C GLY A 86 -10.48 -1.86 -3.29
N MET A 87 -10.39 -0.74 -2.56
CA MET A 87 -10.30 0.59 -3.17
C MET A 87 -8.89 0.91 -3.70
N VAL A 88 -8.84 1.50 -4.90
CA VAL A 88 -7.61 2.07 -5.47
C VAL A 88 -7.09 3.19 -4.57
N ARG A 89 -5.80 3.14 -4.24
CA ARG A 89 -5.11 4.14 -3.43
C ARG A 89 -4.47 5.22 -4.28
N THR A 90 -3.78 4.82 -5.34
CA THR A 90 -2.98 5.67 -6.22
C THR A 90 -3.03 5.15 -7.64
N TYR A 91 -2.67 6.02 -8.58
CA TYR A 91 -2.44 5.70 -9.98
C TYR A 91 -1.00 6.04 -10.34
N ILE A 92 -0.34 5.14 -11.09
CA ILE A 92 0.96 5.39 -11.70
C ILE A 92 0.75 5.67 -13.18
N ILE A 93 1.24 6.82 -13.63
CA ILE A 93 1.29 7.18 -15.03
C ILE A 93 2.66 6.80 -15.55
N GLU A 94 2.70 5.93 -16.54
CA GLU A 94 3.91 5.54 -17.24
C GLU A 94 3.93 6.15 -18.63
N ARG A 95 5.13 6.46 -19.12
CA ARG A 95 5.37 6.96 -20.46
C ARG A 95 6.47 6.16 -21.15
N ARG A 96 6.43 6.13 -22.47
CA ARG A 96 7.55 5.68 -23.31
C ARG A 96 7.67 6.59 -24.53
N GLN A 97 8.88 6.74 -25.04
CA GLN A 97 9.10 7.48 -26.29
C GLN A 97 9.06 6.47 -27.43
N LEU A 98 8.17 6.64 -28.39
CA LEU A 98 8.08 5.72 -29.52
C LEU A 98 9.34 5.88 -30.38
N ALA A 99 10.29 4.98 -30.20
CA ALA A 99 11.46 4.88 -31.06
C ALA A 99 11.04 4.21 -32.39
N THR A 100 11.75 4.53 -33.47
CA THR A 100 11.47 4.03 -34.83
C THR A 100 11.48 2.50 -34.94
N ASP A 101 12.15 1.83 -34.00
CA ASP A 101 12.29 0.37 -33.88
C ASP A 101 11.30 -0.27 -32.89
N GLY A 102 10.49 0.52 -32.18
CA GLY A 102 9.51 0.06 -31.19
C GLY A 102 10.09 -0.35 -29.84
N THR A 103 11.40 -0.25 -29.63
CA THR A 103 12.12 -0.80 -28.46
C THR A 103 12.29 0.19 -27.31
N SER A 104 11.20 0.83 -26.88
CA SER A 104 11.22 1.74 -25.72
C SER A 104 10.56 1.14 -24.48
N ASP A 105 11.30 1.17 -23.37
CA ASP A 105 10.81 0.81 -22.05
C ASP A 105 9.87 1.87 -21.47
N TRP A 106 8.85 1.38 -20.76
CA TRP A 106 7.95 2.21 -19.97
C TRP A 106 8.66 2.75 -18.73
N ARG A 107 8.54 4.06 -18.50
CA ARG A 107 9.09 4.75 -17.33
C ARG A 107 8.00 5.51 -16.60
N GLN A 108 8.06 5.57 -15.28
CA GLN A 108 7.13 6.36 -14.50
C GLN A 108 7.28 7.86 -14.83
N ALA A 109 6.18 8.49 -15.23
CA ALA A 109 6.10 9.92 -15.49
C ALA A 109 5.55 10.68 -14.27
N ALA A 110 4.52 10.13 -13.62
CA ALA A 110 3.88 10.75 -12.46
C ALA A 110 3.09 9.74 -11.62
N ILE A 111 2.66 10.20 -10.45
CA ILE A 111 1.72 9.50 -9.59
C ILE A 111 0.54 10.45 -9.34
N SER A 112 -0.68 9.94 -9.38
CA SER A 112 -1.90 10.71 -9.05
C SER A 112 -2.77 9.95 -8.06
N LEU A 113 -3.46 10.69 -7.18
CA LEU A 113 -4.52 10.14 -6.31
C LEU A 113 -5.90 10.23 -6.98
N GLU A 114 -6.02 11.08 -8.00
CA GLU A 114 -7.24 11.31 -8.74
C GLU A 114 -7.23 10.56 -10.07
N THR A 115 -8.31 10.69 -10.84
CA THR A 115 -8.42 10.10 -12.18
C THR A 115 -7.94 11.05 -13.29
N THR A 116 -7.17 12.06 -12.90
CA THR A 116 -6.57 13.06 -13.80
C THR A 116 -5.11 13.27 -13.40
N ALA A 117 -4.28 13.66 -14.36
CA ALA A 117 -2.91 14.10 -14.09
C ALA A 117 -2.49 15.19 -15.06
N SER A 118 -1.90 16.26 -14.50
CA SER A 118 -1.21 17.31 -15.27
C SER A 118 0.29 17.03 -15.25
N LEU A 119 0.83 16.71 -16.41
CA LEU A 119 2.23 16.42 -16.64
C LEU A 119 2.90 17.67 -17.21
N LYS A 120 4.03 18.08 -16.62
CA LYS A 120 4.85 19.20 -17.08
C LYS A 120 6.25 18.72 -17.42
N GLY A 121 6.99 19.50 -18.21
CA GLY A 121 8.36 19.17 -18.61
C GLY A 121 8.45 17.90 -19.45
N GLN A 122 7.43 17.63 -20.26
CA GLN A 122 7.47 16.50 -21.18
C GLN A 122 8.36 16.82 -22.39
N PRO A 123 9.11 15.84 -22.94
CA PRO A 123 9.86 16.00 -24.18
C PRO A 123 8.93 16.42 -25.32
N THR A 124 9.37 17.41 -26.09
CA THR A 124 8.66 17.89 -27.27
C THR A 124 9.33 17.38 -28.55
N GLY A 125 8.58 17.36 -29.65
CA GLY A 125 9.09 16.95 -30.97
C GLY A 125 9.29 15.44 -31.15
N ALA A 126 8.83 14.62 -30.21
CA ALA A 126 8.83 13.16 -30.31
C ALA A 126 7.45 12.59 -29.96
N GLN A 127 7.10 11.46 -30.58
CA GLN A 127 5.87 10.76 -30.24
C GLN A 127 6.04 10.05 -28.91
N LEU A 128 5.23 10.43 -27.93
CA LEU A 128 5.21 9.86 -26.59
C LEU A 128 3.94 9.03 -26.42
N GLU A 129 4.07 7.85 -25.84
CA GLU A 129 2.93 7.06 -25.41
C GLU A 129 2.81 7.06 -23.89
N TYR A 130 1.57 7.14 -23.41
CA TYR A 130 1.21 7.14 -22.00
C TYR A 130 0.24 6.02 -21.68
N ARG A 131 0.39 5.42 -20.49
CA ARG A 131 -0.56 4.44 -19.92
C ARG A 131 -0.66 4.62 -18.41
N VAL A 132 -1.72 4.12 -17.81
CA VAL A 132 -1.97 4.27 -16.37
C VAL A 132 -2.19 2.90 -15.71
N LYS A 133 -1.60 2.70 -14.53
CA LYS A 133 -1.88 1.56 -13.63
C LYS A 133 -2.55 2.05 -12.35
N ALA A 134 -3.48 1.27 -11.81
CA ALA A 134 -4.06 1.47 -10.50
C ALA A 134 -3.33 0.64 -9.44
N ILE A 135 -3.20 1.16 -8.22
CA ILE A 135 -2.48 0.49 -7.12
C ILE A 135 -3.35 0.43 -5.87
N ASN A 136 -3.31 -0.72 -5.19
CA ASN A 136 -3.86 -0.91 -3.85
C ASN A 136 -2.90 -1.75 -2.97
N LYS A 137 -3.40 -2.23 -1.82
CA LYS A 137 -2.63 -3.13 -0.94
C LYS A 137 -2.32 -4.51 -1.54
N GLY A 138 -3.10 -4.92 -2.54
CA GLY A 138 -2.93 -6.17 -3.29
C GLY A 138 -1.94 -6.09 -4.45
N GLY A 139 -1.51 -4.88 -4.83
CA GLY A 139 -0.49 -4.65 -5.85
C GLY A 139 -0.96 -3.74 -6.99
N ASP A 140 -0.31 -3.91 -8.14
CA ASP A 140 -0.52 -3.13 -9.36
C ASP A 140 -1.55 -3.80 -10.28
N SER A 141 -2.42 -3.00 -10.89
CA SER A 141 -3.32 -3.45 -11.94
C SER A 141 -2.58 -3.69 -13.26
N VAL A 142 -3.27 -4.37 -14.19
CA VAL A 142 -2.94 -4.29 -15.61
C VAL A 142 -2.99 -2.82 -16.07
N PRO A 143 -2.07 -2.35 -16.93
CA PRO A 143 -2.10 -0.99 -17.45
C PRO A 143 -3.33 -0.72 -18.32
N SER A 144 -3.80 0.52 -18.37
CA SER A 144 -4.90 0.99 -19.23
C SER A 144 -4.60 0.84 -20.73
N ASN A 145 -5.55 1.27 -21.57
CA ASN A 145 -5.23 1.61 -22.96
C ASN A 145 -4.10 2.65 -23.01
N THR A 146 -3.37 2.67 -24.12
CA THR A 146 -2.33 3.68 -24.37
C THR A 146 -2.93 4.90 -25.06
N VAL A 147 -2.29 6.05 -24.82
CA VAL A 147 -2.55 7.30 -25.57
C VAL A 147 -1.22 7.79 -26.12
N ALA A 148 -1.17 8.01 -27.43
CA ALA A 148 -0.01 8.57 -28.11
C ALA A 148 -0.26 10.07 -28.37
N VAL A 149 0.70 10.91 -28.00
CA VAL A 149 0.66 12.36 -28.23
C VAL A 149 2.00 12.85 -28.78
N VAL A 150 1.98 13.98 -29.48
CA VAL A 150 3.17 14.69 -29.93
C VAL A 150 3.09 16.10 -29.37
N LEU A 151 3.99 16.44 -28.45
CA LEU A 151 4.02 17.73 -27.75
C LEU A 151 5.07 18.69 -28.33
#